data_AF-A0A9E1GZ34-F1
#
_entry.id   AF-A0A9E1GZ34-F1
#
_cell.length_a   1.000
_cell.length_b   1.000
_cell.length_c   1.000
_cell.angle_alpha   90.00
_cell.angle_beta   90.00
_cell.angle_gamma   90.00
#
_symmetry.space_group_name_H-M   'P 1'
#
loop_
_entity.id
_entity.type
_entity.pdbx_description
1 polymer ?
#
loop_
_entity_poly.entity_id
_entity_poly.type
_entity_poly.pdbx_seq_one_letter_code
_entity_poly.pdbx_strand_id
1 'polypeptide(L)'
;MKYQRKSNQGFDRFLIHEWLESCEEISATEECGKEIRKQAYQAFRKAAKGEKPADLHTMRRWFGLDGISSPNREMVFHIAISLKLSVEKTQEYLRKGLLLPGIQVNDHREFVYLYAIEHQLDWQMCQEMIVFYEKHLPEAISLLDEKCTQKLWGFYDAIHHLEPKEFLYEMGKRAAYFKGYSKNVLEHYLHIQAELKTLMREEASEDLEFLLQSQSFTLWCKNNHIAPEQRREEEVLLHYLHNESRHAKSLISQEEAEDFRQLVRKAYGKGVYQSDILTEIFAAAMPSEAERKGRYQKDRVEHMGIRLISDKYLSDLLHIARQKEREINLIQQFYRSPQEEQTKLKVKLRHQKQRCHIIEREDLLPLLHYLAQKKYTMKIDEEEAGYQKEEAVTYFVNMTNTVLEACQMEPLDRHYRLDSILLSSFQEEEMLSISDMIEGKP
;
A
#
# COMPACT_ATOMS: atom_id res chain seq x y z
N MET A 1 -0.11 22.18 21.21
CA MET A 1 0.06 21.00 22.09
C MET A 1 1.26 20.20 21.62
N LYS A 2 2.14 19.74 22.53
CA LYS A 2 3.15 18.72 22.17
C LYS A 2 2.39 17.50 21.66
N TYR A 3 2.72 16.98 20.49
CA TYR A 3 2.26 15.67 20.05
C TYR A 3 2.59 14.66 21.15
N GLN A 4 1.63 14.34 22.02
CA GLN A 4 1.73 13.17 22.86
C GLN A 4 1.83 12.01 21.88
N ARG A 5 2.94 11.28 21.90
CA ARG A 5 3.03 9.97 21.25
C ARG A 5 1.93 9.12 21.87
N LYS A 6 0.73 9.14 21.30
CA LYS A 6 -0.26 8.10 21.57
C LYS A 6 0.43 6.78 21.26
N SER A 7 0.31 5.87 22.21
CA SER A 7 1.13 4.69 22.31
C SER A 7 0.61 3.65 21.31
N ASN A 8 0.94 3.85 20.04
CA ASN A 8 0.46 3.00 18.97
C ASN A 8 1.28 1.70 18.91
N GLN A 9 0.64 0.59 18.58
CA GLN A 9 1.28 -0.72 18.44
C GLN A 9 2.16 -0.74 17.18
N GLY A 10 3.48 -0.71 17.39
CA GLY A 10 4.45 -1.11 16.38
C GLY A 10 4.82 -2.59 16.55
N PHE A 11 5.64 -3.13 15.65
CA PHE A 11 6.13 -4.50 15.74
C PHE A 11 6.81 -4.81 17.08
N ASP A 12 7.42 -3.80 17.71
CA ASP A 12 8.02 -3.94 19.04
C ASP A 12 7.00 -4.24 20.13
N ARG A 13 5.86 -3.55 20.11
CA ARG A 13 4.76 -3.81 21.05
C ARG A 13 4.13 -5.17 20.82
N PHE A 14 3.95 -5.54 19.55
CA PHE A 14 3.49 -6.88 19.19
C PHE A 14 4.40 -7.94 19.80
N LEU A 15 5.72 -7.87 19.59
CA LEU A 15 6.66 -8.83 20.17
C LEU A 15 6.69 -8.81 21.70
N ILE A 16 6.55 -7.65 22.33
CA ILE A 16 6.50 -7.56 23.79
C ILE A 16 5.30 -8.35 24.32
N HIS A 17 4.11 -8.13 23.75
CA HIS A 17 2.90 -8.84 24.12
C HIS A 17 3.03 -10.36 23.90
N GLU A 18 3.62 -10.75 22.78
CA GLU A 18 3.83 -12.16 22.41
C GLU A 18 4.75 -12.93 23.35
N TRP A 19 5.76 -12.26 23.94
CA TRP A 19 6.84 -12.91 24.68
C TRP A 19 6.80 -12.66 26.19
N LEU A 20 5.72 -12.07 26.70
CA LEU A 20 5.48 -11.90 28.14
C LEU A 20 4.32 -12.79 28.58
N GLU A 21 4.60 -13.74 29.47
CA GLU A 21 3.63 -14.71 30.00
C GLU A 21 2.63 -14.11 31.02
N SER A 22 2.77 -12.84 31.40
CA SER A 22 1.91 -12.21 32.41
C SER A 22 1.84 -10.69 32.29
N CYS A 23 0.90 -10.16 31.51
CA CYS A 23 0.36 -8.83 31.77
C CYS A 23 -1.14 -8.84 31.43
N GLU A 24 -1.97 -8.46 32.40
CA GLU A 24 -3.22 -7.74 32.12
C GLU A 24 -2.92 -6.71 31.03
N GLU A 25 -3.79 -6.61 30.02
CA GLU A 25 -3.65 -5.78 28.82
C GLU A 25 -2.75 -4.56 29.10
N ILE A 26 -1.49 -4.58 28.65
CA ILE A 26 -0.63 -3.41 28.72
C ILE A 26 -1.38 -2.35 27.93
N SER A 27 -1.96 -1.37 28.64
CA SER A 27 -2.81 -0.39 27.99
C SER A 27 -2.05 0.24 26.82
N ALA A 28 -2.74 0.45 25.71
CA ALA A 28 -2.17 1.13 24.54
C ALA A 28 -1.80 2.60 24.81
N THR A 29 -1.72 3.00 26.08
CA THR A 29 -1.33 4.32 26.56
C THR A 29 -0.08 4.30 27.44
N GLU A 30 0.38 3.13 27.93
CA GLU A 30 1.56 3.05 28.79
C GLU A 30 2.87 2.86 28.00
N GLU A 31 3.88 3.64 28.38
CA GLU A 31 5.23 3.52 27.86
C GLU A 31 5.85 2.24 28.44
N CYS A 32 5.92 1.18 27.64
CA CYS A 32 6.46 -0.10 28.08
C CYS A 32 7.91 0.09 28.58
N GLY A 33 8.10 -0.11 29.89
CA GLY A 33 9.38 0.10 30.56
C GLY A 33 10.51 -0.75 29.99
N LYS A 34 11.75 -0.24 30.08
CA LYS A 34 12.96 -0.89 29.54
C LYS A 34 13.16 -2.32 30.07
N GLU A 35 12.78 -2.58 31.31
CA GLU A 35 12.88 -3.91 31.91
C GLU A 35 11.90 -4.92 31.30
N ILE A 36 10.67 -4.51 31.02
CA ILE A 36 9.66 -5.34 30.35
C ILE A 36 10.14 -5.74 28.94
N ARG A 37 10.65 -4.77 28.18
CA ARG A 37 11.25 -5.00 26.85
C ARG A 37 12.40 -6.00 26.91
N LYS A 38 13.23 -5.91 27.95
CA LYS A 38 14.39 -6.78 28.16
C LYS A 38 13.96 -8.21 28.54
N GLN A 39 12.91 -8.36 29.35
CA GLN A 39 12.34 -9.66 29.69
C GLN A 39 11.77 -10.37 28.45
N ALA A 40 10.93 -9.68 27.66
CA ALA A 40 10.40 -10.21 26.41
C ALA A 40 11.52 -10.64 25.44
N TYR A 41 12.54 -9.80 25.26
CA TYR A 41 13.70 -10.13 24.43
C TYR A 41 14.46 -11.37 24.95
N GLN A 42 14.62 -11.52 26.27
CA GLN A 42 15.27 -12.67 26.87
C GLN A 42 14.46 -13.95 26.68
N ALA A 43 13.13 -13.88 26.82
CA ALA A 43 12.22 -15.00 26.56
C ALA A 43 12.31 -15.45 25.10
N PHE A 44 12.22 -14.51 24.15
CA PHE A 44 12.42 -14.75 22.72
C PHE A 44 13.77 -15.43 22.43
N ARG A 45 14.87 -14.89 22.98
CA ARG A 45 16.23 -15.43 22.80
C ARG A 45 16.38 -16.85 23.37
N LYS A 46 15.72 -17.13 24.49
CA LYS A 46 15.71 -18.46 25.11
C LYS A 46 14.95 -19.45 24.23
N ALA A 47 13.80 -19.05 23.68
CA ALA A 47 13.01 -19.88 22.77
C ALA A 47 13.72 -20.19 21.45
N ALA A 48 14.47 -19.22 20.91
CA ALA A 48 15.29 -19.42 19.70
C ALA A 48 16.46 -20.40 19.89
N LYS A 49 16.78 -20.84 21.12
CA LYS A 49 17.81 -21.87 21.42
C LYS A 49 19.18 -21.67 20.74
N GLY A 50 19.53 -20.43 20.43
CA GLY A 50 20.80 -20.10 19.77
C GLY A 50 20.70 -19.85 18.27
N GLU A 51 19.57 -20.17 17.63
CA GLU A 51 19.23 -19.71 16.29
C GLU A 51 19.21 -18.18 16.25
N LYS A 52 19.67 -17.62 15.13
CA LYS A 52 19.84 -16.16 14.97
C LYS A 52 19.20 -15.72 13.65
N PRO A 53 17.89 -15.41 13.66
CA PRO A 53 17.21 -14.86 12.49
C PRO A 53 17.84 -13.57 11.95
N ALA A 54 18.47 -12.80 12.84
CA ALA A 54 19.27 -11.63 12.53
C ALA A 54 20.41 -11.47 13.56
N ASP A 55 21.27 -10.47 13.36
CA ASP A 55 22.28 -10.11 14.36
C ASP A 55 21.63 -9.60 15.66
N LEU A 56 22.39 -9.66 16.76
CA LEU A 56 21.89 -9.32 18.10
C LEU A 56 21.42 -7.87 18.21
N HIS A 57 22.08 -6.92 17.52
CA HIS A 57 21.72 -5.51 17.58
C HIS A 57 20.38 -5.29 16.87
N THR A 58 20.21 -5.86 15.67
CA THR A 58 18.94 -5.82 14.94
C THR A 58 17.80 -6.43 15.74
N MET A 59 18.00 -7.62 16.34
CA MET A 59 16.96 -8.25 17.17
C MET A 59 16.58 -7.40 18.39
N ARG A 60 17.54 -6.75 19.06
CA ARG A 60 17.25 -5.85 20.19
C ARG A 60 16.41 -4.64 19.78
N ARG A 61 16.61 -4.13 18.57
CA ARG A 61 15.80 -3.03 18.03
C ARG A 61 14.37 -3.43 17.69
N TRP A 62 14.13 -4.71 17.35
CA TRP A 62 12.77 -5.23 17.23
C TRP A 62 11.98 -5.16 18.53
N PHE A 63 12.63 -5.19 19.70
CA PHE A 63 11.99 -4.99 21.01
C PHE A 63 12.08 -3.54 21.52
N GLY A 64 12.57 -2.61 20.69
CA GLY A 64 12.74 -1.19 21.06
C GLY A 64 13.79 -0.91 22.14
N LEU A 65 14.76 -1.80 22.36
CA LEU A 65 15.79 -1.63 23.40
C LEU A 65 16.90 -0.63 23.03
N ASP A 66 17.29 -0.59 21.75
CA ASP A 66 18.39 0.24 21.23
C ASP A 66 17.94 1.06 19.99
N GLY A 67 16.72 1.59 20.06
CA GLY A 67 15.99 2.14 18.92
C GLY A 67 14.95 1.16 18.39
N ILE A 68 14.08 1.64 17.51
CA ILE A 68 12.96 0.87 16.97
C ILE A 68 13.28 0.49 15.52
N SER A 69 12.99 -0.75 15.15
CA SER A 69 12.94 -1.23 13.77
C SER A 69 12.03 -2.45 13.70
N SER A 70 11.57 -2.80 12.50
CA SER A 70 10.81 -4.03 12.25
C SER A 70 11.64 -4.99 11.38
N PRO A 71 11.48 -6.31 11.54
CA PRO A 71 12.01 -7.27 10.58
C PRO A 71 11.34 -7.05 9.22
N ASN A 72 12.06 -7.37 8.15
CA ASN A 72 11.41 -7.50 6.85
C ASN A 72 10.62 -8.83 6.81
N ARG A 73 9.81 -8.99 5.76
CA ARG A 73 8.95 -10.16 5.58
C ARG A 73 9.71 -11.49 5.60
N GLU A 74 10.87 -11.58 4.94
CA GLU A 74 11.71 -12.79 4.92
C GLU A 74 12.25 -13.13 6.31
N MET A 75 12.64 -12.12 7.09
CA MET A 75 13.08 -12.30 8.47
C MET A 75 11.95 -12.84 9.36
N VAL A 76 10.69 -12.52 9.11
CA VAL A 76 9.56 -13.13 9.85
C VAL A 76 9.45 -14.62 9.57
N PHE A 77 9.64 -15.06 8.33
CA PHE A 77 9.70 -16.50 8.03
C PHE A 77 10.91 -17.18 8.70
N HIS A 78 12.06 -16.52 8.74
CA HIS A 78 13.22 -17.02 9.48
C HIS A 78 12.92 -17.12 10.99
N ILE A 79 12.27 -16.11 11.59
CA ILE A 79 11.81 -16.15 12.97
C ILE A 79 10.85 -17.33 13.19
N ALA A 80 9.86 -17.50 12.31
CA ALA A 80 8.89 -18.59 12.41
C ALA A 80 9.54 -19.97 12.40
N ILE A 81 10.48 -20.19 11.48
CA ILE A 81 11.24 -21.44 11.37
C ILE A 81 12.13 -21.65 12.60
N SER A 82 12.92 -20.65 13.00
CA SER A 82 13.82 -20.74 14.16
C SER A 82 13.10 -21.01 15.48
N LEU A 83 11.87 -20.49 15.62
CA LEU A 83 11.05 -20.65 16.82
C LEU A 83 10.05 -21.80 16.73
N LYS A 84 9.98 -22.49 15.58
CA LYS A 84 8.98 -23.53 15.30
C LYS A 84 7.55 -23.04 15.55
N LEU A 85 7.24 -21.83 15.07
CA LEU A 85 5.88 -21.29 15.13
C LEU A 85 4.95 -22.11 14.24
N SER A 86 3.66 -22.12 14.55
CA SER A 86 2.66 -22.69 13.64
C SER A 86 2.42 -21.77 12.44
N VAL A 87 1.70 -22.26 11.43
CA VAL A 87 1.27 -21.47 10.27
C VAL A 87 0.38 -20.31 10.74
N GLU A 88 -0.57 -20.57 11.63
CA GLU A 88 -1.48 -19.57 12.19
C GLU A 88 -0.70 -18.48 12.93
N LYS A 89 0.28 -18.88 13.75
CA LYS A 89 1.10 -17.92 14.48
C LYS A 89 1.97 -17.08 13.56
N THR A 90 2.48 -17.69 12.48
CA THR A 90 3.24 -16.95 11.44
C THR A 90 2.34 -15.92 10.75
N GLN A 91 1.09 -16.29 10.45
CA GLN A 91 0.10 -15.35 9.90
C GLN A 91 -0.17 -14.17 10.84
N GLU A 92 -0.19 -14.37 12.16
CA GLU A 92 -0.32 -13.29 13.13
C GLU A 92 0.90 -12.35 13.12
N TYR A 93 2.11 -12.89 13.07
CA TYR A 93 3.33 -12.07 12.97
C TYR A 93 3.32 -11.17 11.72
N LEU A 94 2.85 -11.70 10.60
CA LEU A 94 2.73 -10.95 9.35
C LEU A 94 1.60 -9.90 9.40
N ARG A 95 0.39 -10.31 9.79
CA ARG A 95 -0.82 -9.46 9.72
C ARG A 95 -0.93 -8.48 10.87
N LYS A 96 -0.72 -8.94 12.11
CA LYS A 96 -0.87 -8.10 13.31
C LYS A 96 0.42 -7.41 13.70
N GLY A 97 1.55 -8.08 13.51
CA GLY A 97 2.86 -7.54 13.83
C GLY A 97 3.36 -6.54 12.78
N LEU A 98 3.46 -6.97 11.53
CA LEU A 98 3.98 -6.15 10.44
C LEU A 98 2.92 -5.37 9.65
N LEU A 99 1.63 -5.62 9.86
CA LEU A 99 0.54 -5.03 9.07
C LEU A 99 0.65 -5.33 7.56
N LEU A 100 1.26 -6.46 7.22
CA LEU A 100 1.39 -6.95 5.85
C LEU A 100 0.30 -7.98 5.54
N PRO A 101 0.05 -8.28 4.25
CA PRO A 101 -0.73 -9.45 3.87
C PRO A 101 -0.24 -10.73 4.57
N GLY A 102 -1.14 -11.67 4.77
CA GLY A 102 -0.79 -13.03 5.18
C GLY A 102 0.16 -13.75 4.19
N ILE A 103 0.54 -14.99 4.50
CA ILE A 103 1.43 -15.82 3.67
C ILE A 103 0.95 -15.83 2.20
N GLN A 104 1.84 -15.46 1.28
CA GLN A 104 1.55 -15.33 -0.14
C GLN A 104 1.90 -16.63 -0.86
N VAL A 105 0.95 -17.56 -0.96
CA VAL A 105 1.14 -18.82 -1.73
C VAL A 105 1.44 -18.60 -3.21
N ASN A 106 1.17 -17.42 -3.74
CA ASN A 106 1.54 -17.03 -5.11
C ASN A 106 3.04 -16.73 -5.25
N ASP A 107 3.79 -16.56 -4.16
CA ASP A 107 5.24 -16.41 -4.16
C ASP A 107 5.89 -17.77 -3.90
N HIS A 108 6.77 -18.22 -4.80
CA HIS A 108 7.37 -19.55 -4.70
C HIS A 108 8.24 -19.71 -3.46
N ARG A 109 8.88 -18.63 -2.97
CA ARG A 109 9.70 -18.69 -1.76
C ARG A 109 8.82 -18.83 -0.54
N GLU A 110 7.73 -18.06 -0.45
CA GLU A 110 6.77 -18.17 0.65
C GLU A 110 6.03 -19.50 0.66
N PHE A 111 5.79 -20.10 -0.51
CA PHE A 111 5.24 -21.45 -0.62
C PHE A 111 6.19 -22.50 -0.04
N VAL A 112 7.50 -22.34 -0.24
CA VAL A 112 8.52 -23.19 0.42
C VAL A 112 8.62 -22.87 1.91
N TYR A 113 8.52 -21.60 2.33
CA TYR A 113 8.50 -21.24 3.76
C TYR A 113 7.31 -21.87 4.49
N LEU A 114 6.13 -21.88 3.86
CA LEU A 114 4.94 -22.55 4.39
C LEU A 114 5.22 -24.04 4.64
N TYR A 115 5.78 -24.74 3.64
CA TYR A 115 6.17 -26.14 3.78
C TYR A 115 7.21 -26.34 4.89
N ALA A 116 8.24 -25.50 4.96
CA ALA A 116 9.27 -25.59 5.98
C ALA A 116 8.71 -25.41 7.40
N ILE A 117 7.73 -24.52 7.57
CA ILE A 117 7.06 -24.27 8.85
C ILE A 117 6.23 -25.50 9.28
N GLU A 118 5.40 -26.05 8.40
CA GLU A 118 4.57 -27.22 8.72
C GLU A 118 5.40 -28.46 9.08
N HIS A 119 6.51 -28.68 8.36
CA HIS A 119 7.38 -29.84 8.55
C HIS A 119 8.52 -29.61 9.54
N GLN A 120 8.55 -28.43 10.18
CA GLN A 120 9.60 -28.03 11.13
C GLN A 120 11.02 -28.19 10.59
N LEU A 121 11.22 -27.89 9.31
CA LEU A 121 12.53 -27.89 8.68
C LEU A 121 13.35 -26.73 9.22
N ASP A 122 14.68 -26.87 9.22
CA ASP A 122 15.56 -25.76 9.56
C ASP A 122 15.69 -24.75 8.40
N TRP A 123 16.21 -23.57 8.73
CA TRP A 123 16.37 -22.48 7.76
C TRP A 123 17.32 -22.86 6.61
N GLN A 124 18.35 -23.65 6.88
CA GLN A 124 19.34 -24.04 5.88
C GLN A 124 18.71 -24.95 4.83
N MET A 125 17.96 -25.97 5.24
CA MET A 125 17.20 -26.84 4.35
C MET A 125 16.20 -26.03 3.51
N CYS A 126 15.50 -25.08 4.13
CA CYS A 126 14.59 -24.20 3.41
C CYS A 126 15.28 -23.38 2.31
N GLN A 127 16.46 -22.82 2.60
CA GLN A 127 17.23 -22.06 1.61
C GLN A 127 17.74 -22.97 0.48
N GLU A 128 18.19 -24.20 0.81
CA GLU A 128 18.60 -25.19 -0.17
C GLU A 128 17.46 -25.59 -1.11
N MET A 129 16.25 -25.77 -0.57
CA MET A 129 15.04 -26.04 -1.36
C MET A 129 14.73 -24.89 -2.33
N ILE A 130 14.76 -23.63 -1.86
CA ILE A 130 14.53 -22.46 -2.73
C ILE A 130 15.57 -22.41 -3.84
N VAL A 131 16.87 -22.57 -3.51
CA VAL A 131 17.95 -22.57 -4.50
C VAL A 131 17.79 -23.71 -5.50
N PHE A 132 17.40 -24.90 -5.04
CA PHE A 132 17.13 -26.04 -5.91
C PHE A 132 15.99 -25.72 -6.87
N TYR A 133 14.86 -25.22 -6.39
CA TYR A 133 13.73 -24.84 -7.22
C TYR A 133 14.11 -23.77 -8.26
N GLU A 134 14.74 -22.69 -7.82
CA GLU A 134 15.12 -21.57 -8.68
C GLU A 134 16.11 -21.98 -9.78
N LYS A 135 17.00 -22.95 -9.52
CA LYS A 135 17.89 -23.54 -10.54
C LYS A 135 17.16 -24.34 -11.62
N HIS A 136 16.02 -24.93 -11.29
CA HIS A 136 15.26 -25.83 -12.17
C HIS A 136 13.99 -25.18 -12.75
N LEU A 137 13.86 -23.86 -12.64
CA LEU A 137 12.74 -23.13 -13.25
C LEU A 137 12.69 -23.33 -14.78
N PRO A 138 11.50 -23.62 -15.36
CA PRO A 138 11.31 -23.72 -16.80
C PRO A 138 11.75 -22.47 -17.56
N GLU A 139 12.12 -22.60 -18.84
CA GLU A 139 12.52 -21.44 -19.66
C GLU A 139 11.32 -20.56 -20.03
N ALA A 140 11.52 -19.23 -20.03
CA ALA A 140 10.54 -18.25 -20.50
C ALA A 140 9.14 -18.43 -19.88
N ILE A 141 9.10 -18.49 -18.54
CA ILE A 141 7.84 -18.66 -17.81
C ILE A 141 6.94 -17.46 -18.11
N SER A 142 5.90 -17.70 -18.91
CA SER A 142 4.77 -16.80 -19.02
C SER A 142 3.89 -17.00 -17.80
N LEU A 143 3.90 -16.04 -16.88
CA LEU A 143 3.06 -16.08 -15.69
C LEU A 143 1.59 -16.08 -16.12
N LEU A 144 0.79 -16.95 -15.51
CA LEU A 144 -0.64 -17.01 -15.80
C LEU A 144 -1.30 -15.69 -15.35
N ASP A 145 -2.19 -15.11 -16.13
CA ASP A 145 -2.91 -13.89 -15.75
C ASP A 145 -4.31 -14.17 -15.15
N GLU A 146 -4.39 -15.05 -14.15
CA GLU A 146 -5.66 -15.40 -13.46
C GLU A 146 -5.59 -15.33 -11.93
N LYS A 147 -6.72 -15.25 -11.22
CA LYS A 147 -6.70 -15.43 -9.75
C LYS A 147 -6.39 -16.89 -9.41
N CYS A 148 -5.18 -17.14 -8.92
CA CYS A 148 -4.69 -18.49 -8.66
C CYS A 148 -4.67 -18.88 -7.17
N THR A 149 -4.95 -17.95 -6.25
CA THR A 149 -4.66 -18.15 -4.82
C THR A 149 -5.41 -19.34 -4.22
N GLN A 150 -6.72 -19.49 -4.47
CA GLN A 150 -7.47 -20.67 -4.03
C GLN A 150 -6.99 -21.96 -4.72
N LYS A 151 -6.64 -21.90 -6.02
CA LYS A 151 -6.07 -23.03 -6.77
C LYS A 151 -4.74 -23.48 -6.16
N LEU A 152 -3.92 -22.53 -5.68
CA LEU A 152 -2.63 -22.79 -5.05
C LEU A 152 -2.76 -23.34 -3.63
N TRP A 153 -3.75 -22.91 -2.85
CA TRP A 153 -4.08 -23.53 -1.57
C TRP A 153 -4.53 -24.99 -1.75
N GLY A 154 -5.50 -25.24 -2.62
CA GLY A 154 -5.92 -26.61 -2.91
C GLY A 154 -4.82 -27.47 -3.55
N PHE A 155 -3.87 -26.85 -4.25
CA PHE A 155 -2.66 -27.52 -4.70
C PHE A 155 -1.73 -27.89 -3.54
N TYR A 156 -1.47 -26.95 -2.64
CA TYR A 156 -0.65 -27.17 -1.45
C TYR A 156 -1.21 -28.33 -0.61
N ASP A 157 -2.50 -28.32 -0.30
CA ASP A 157 -3.19 -29.38 0.44
C ASP A 157 -3.02 -30.77 -0.23
N ALA A 158 -2.91 -30.80 -1.56
CA ALA A 158 -2.72 -32.02 -2.31
C ALA A 158 -1.28 -32.54 -2.32
N ILE A 159 -0.27 -31.70 -2.03
CA ILE A 159 1.16 -32.08 -2.18
C ILE A 159 2.02 -31.86 -0.94
N HIS A 160 1.53 -31.18 0.08
CA HIS A 160 2.35 -30.79 1.24
C HIS A 160 2.85 -32.00 2.04
N HIS A 161 2.22 -33.17 1.94
CA HIS A 161 2.65 -34.40 2.61
C HIS A 161 3.83 -35.11 1.90
N LEU A 162 4.22 -34.67 0.70
CA LEU A 162 5.32 -35.25 -0.05
C LEU A 162 6.68 -34.89 0.57
N GLU A 163 7.68 -35.73 0.29
CA GLU A 163 9.06 -35.45 0.67
C GLU A 163 9.61 -34.22 -0.09
N PRO A 164 10.63 -33.50 0.45
CA PRO A 164 11.06 -32.21 -0.09
C PRO A 164 11.36 -32.21 -1.60
N LYS A 165 12.01 -33.26 -2.11
CA LYS A 165 12.35 -33.35 -3.54
C LYS A 165 11.11 -33.51 -4.43
N GLU A 166 10.16 -34.32 -4.00
CA GLU A 166 8.92 -34.59 -4.74
C GLU A 166 7.99 -33.37 -4.68
N PHE A 167 7.90 -32.72 -3.51
CA PHE A 167 7.21 -31.46 -3.34
C PHE A 167 7.71 -30.38 -4.32
N LEU A 168 9.03 -30.18 -4.41
CA LEU A 168 9.62 -29.20 -5.34
C LEU A 168 9.42 -29.59 -6.81
N TYR A 169 9.41 -30.89 -7.12
CA TYR A 169 9.12 -31.38 -8.47
C TYR A 169 7.69 -31.05 -8.89
N GLU A 170 6.70 -31.28 -8.01
CA GLU A 170 5.31 -30.90 -8.26
C GLU A 170 5.14 -29.38 -8.39
N MET A 171 5.81 -28.58 -7.56
CA MET A 171 5.83 -27.12 -7.71
C MET A 171 6.34 -26.72 -9.10
N GLY A 172 7.41 -27.34 -9.59
CA GLY A 172 8.00 -27.04 -10.90
C GLY A 172 7.03 -27.23 -12.07
N LYS A 173 6.16 -28.25 -12.01
CA LYS A 173 5.11 -28.48 -13.02
C LYS A 173 4.09 -27.33 -13.10
N ARG A 174 3.96 -26.53 -12.04
CA ARG A 174 3.01 -25.42 -11.91
C ARG A 174 3.71 -24.07 -11.76
N ALA A 175 4.95 -23.94 -12.25
CA ALA A 175 5.75 -22.72 -12.10
C ALA A 175 5.01 -21.43 -12.54
N ALA A 176 4.18 -21.51 -13.57
CA ALA A 176 3.38 -20.37 -14.08
C ALA A 176 2.34 -19.82 -13.09
N TYR A 177 2.00 -20.56 -12.03
CA TYR A 177 1.06 -20.13 -10.99
C TYR A 177 1.74 -19.23 -9.94
N PHE A 178 3.06 -19.34 -9.76
CA PHE A 178 3.82 -18.60 -8.76
C PHE A 178 4.23 -17.22 -9.27
N LYS A 179 3.27 -16.29 -9.30
CA LYS A 179 3.47 -14.94 -9.84
C LYS A 179 4.30 -14.01 -8.95
N GLY A 180 4.47 -14.35 -7.68
CA GLY A 180 5.10 -13.49 -6.67
C GLY A 180 4.22 -12.33 -6.17
N TYR A 181 2.93 -12.28 -6.54
CA TYR A 181 1.97 -11.29 -6.06
C TYR A 181 0.53 -11.82 -6.09
N SER A 182 -0.34 -11.23 -5.28
CA SER A 182 -1.77 -11.51 -5.31
C SER A 182 -2.48 -10.66 -6.38
N LYS A 183 -3.01 -11.33 -7.42
CA LYS A 183 -3.86 -10.67 -8.42
C LYS A 183 -5.15 -10.10 -7.80
N ASN A 184 -5.67 -10.73 -6.74
CA ASN A 184 -6.87 -10.22 -6.05
C ASN A 184 -6.61 -8.85 -5.42
N VAL A 185 -5.49 -8.71 -4.71
CA VAL A 185 -5.11 -7.45 -4.06
C VAL A 185 -4.85 -6.36 -5.11
N LEU A 186 -4.17 -6.72 -6.21
CA LEU A 186 -3.94 -5.79 -7.32
C LEU A 186 -5.25 -5.30 -7.95
N GLU A 187 -6.23 -6.19 -8.17
CA GLU A 187 -7.52 -5.80 -8.72
C GLU A 187 -8.31 -4.88 -7.77
N HIS A 188 -8.31 -5.13 -6.46
CA HIS A 188 -8.92 -4.20 -5.51
C HIS A 188 -8.24 -2.82 -5.54
N TYR A 189 -6.91 -2.78 -5.57
CA TYR A 189 -6.15 -1.55 -5.68
C TYR A 189 -6.52 -0.77 -6.96
N LEU A 190 -6.56 -1.45 -8.11
CA LEU A 190 -6.95 -0.84 -9.39
C LEU A 190 -8.42 -0.39 -9.41
N HIS A 191 -9.31 -1.14 -8.76
CA HIS A 191 -10.72 -0.78 -8.66
C HIS A 191 -10.92 0.50 -7.87
N ILE A 192 -10.31 0.61 -6.68
CA ILE A 192 -10.35 1.83 -5.85
C ILE A 192 -9.84 3.03 -6.66
N GLN A 193 -8.74 2.86 -7.41
CA GLN A 193 -8.22 3.93 -8.27
C GLN A 193 -9.16 4.30 -9.40
N ALA A 194 -9.82 3.32 -10.03
CA ALA A 194 -10.78 3.58 -11.09
C ALA A 194 -12.00 4.35 -10.57
N GLU A 195 -12.52 3.96 -9.40
CA GLU A 195 -13.63 4.67 -8.74
C GLU A 195 -13.26 6.11 -8.41
N LEU A 196 -12.10 6.34 -7.79
CA LEU A 196 -11.61 7.69 -7.50
C LEU A 196 -11.46 8.54 -8.77
N LYS A 197 -10.97 7.97 -9.87
CA LYS A 197 -10.86 8.68 -11.15
C LYS A 197 -12.21 9.07 -11.73
N THR A 198 -13.22 8.21 -11.56
CA THR A 198 -14.59 8.51 -11.99
C THR A 198 -15.16 9.66 -11.18
N LEU A 199 -15.08 9.59 -9.84
CA LEU A 199 -15.56 10.64 -8.95
C LEU A 199 -14.87 11.99 -9.22
N MET A 200 -13.54 12.02 -9.30
CA MET A 200 -12.79 13.24 -9.59
C MET A 200 -13.09 13.81 -10.99
N ARG A 201 -13.51 12.98 -11.94
CA ARG A 201 -13.93 13.42 -13.27
C ARG A 201 -15.31 14.07 -13.20
N GLU A 202 -16.23 13.46 -12.45
CA GLU A 202 -17.60 13.97 -12.24
C GLU A 202 -17.54 15.32 -11.51
N GLU A 203 -16.80 15.42 -10.41
CA GLU A 203 -16.55 16.68 -9.69
C GLU A 203 -15.96 17.75 -10.60
N ALA A 204 -14.93 17.40 -11.39
CA ALA A 204 -14.35 18.36 -12.32
C ALA A 204 -15.34 18.82 -13.41
N SER A 205 -16.28 17.95 -13.80
CA SER A 205 -17.34 18.31 -14.74
C SER A 205 -18.36 19.25 -14.10
N GLU A 206 -18.73 19.02 -12.84
CA GLU A 206 -19.66 19.86 -12.07
C GLU A 206 -19.07 21.25 -11.80
N ASP A 207 -17.80 21.31 -11.38
CA ASP A 207 -17.09 22.58 -11.16
C ASP A 207 -17.00 23.41 -12.45
N LEU A 208 -16.89 22.75 -13.60
CA LEU A 208 -16.89 23.41 -14.91
C LEU A 208 -18.26 23.93 -15.34
N GLU A 209 -19.37 23.46 -14.77
CA GLU A 209 -20.70 23.95 -15.14
C GLU A 209 -20.84 25.44 -14.86
N PHE A 210 -20.21 25.97 -13.81
CA PHE A 210 -20.18 27.41 -13.55
C PHE A 210 -19.55 28.19 -14.72
N LEU A 211 -18.43 27.71 -15.27
CA LEU A 211 -17.78 28.29 -16.44
C LEU A 211 -18.67 28.18 -17.68
N LEU A 212 -19.27 27.00 -17.90
CA LEU A 212 -20.12 26.72 -19.05
C LEU A 212 -21.41 27.56 -19.06
N GLN A 213 -21.90 27.93 -17.88
CA GLN A 213 -23.08 28.77 -17.70
C GLN A 213 -22.76 30.27 -17.69
N SER A 214 -21.47 30.64 -17.67
CA SER A 214 -21.06 32.04 -17.65
C SER A 214 -21.52 32.80 -18.91
N GLN A 215 -21.91 34.06 -18.72
CA GLN A 215 -22.35 34.91 -19.83
C GLN A 215 -21.22 35.16 -20.84
N SER A 216 -19.98 35.23 -20.38
CA SER A 216 -18.78 35.39 -21.21
C SER A 216 -18.58 34.20 -22.13
N PHE A 217 -18.63 32.97 -21.60
CA PHE A 217 -18.44 31.75 -22.40
C PHE A 217 -19.58 31.55 -23.40
N THR A 218 -20.84 31.76 -22.98
CA THR A 218 -21.99 31.59 -23.85
C THR A 218 -22.01 32.61 -25.00
N LEU A 219 -21.62 33.86 -24.74
CA LEU A 219 -21.47 34.88 -25.79
C LEU A 219 -20.30 34.55 -26.73
N TRP A 220 -19.17 34.11 -26.18
CA TRP A 220 -18.01 33.69 -26.97
C TRP A 220 -18.37 32.53 -27.92
N CYS A 221 -19.09 31.52 -27.44
CA CYS A 221 -19.59 30.42 -28.27
C CYS A 221 -20.49 30.91 -29.41
N LYS A 222 -21.41 31.85 -29.14
CA LYS A 222 -22.28 32.45 -30.18
C LYS A 222 -21.47 33.20 -31.23
N ASN A 223 -20.49 34.00 -30.81
CA ASN A 223 -19.66 34.79 -31.73
C ASN A 223 -18.75 33.92 -32.60
N ASN A 224 -18.34 32.75 -32.09
CA ASN A 224 -17.49 31.80 -32.81
C ASN A 224 -18.29 30.66 -33.48
N HIS A 225 -19.63 30.74 -33.50
CA HIS A 225 -20.53 29.76 -34.13
C HIS A 225 -20.34 28.31 -33.61
N ILE A 226 -20.02 28.15 -32.32
CA ILE A 226 -19.84 26.84 -31.69
C ILE A 226 -21.20 26.20 -31.38
N ALA A 227 -21.40 24.97 -31.88
CA ALA A 227 -22.63 24.23 -31.65
C ALA A 227 -22.76 23.79 -30.17
N PRO A 228 -23.97 23.67 -29.60
CA PRO A 228 -24.17 23.28 -28.20
C PRO A 228 -23.46 22.00 -27.79
N GLU A 229 -23.47 20.98 -28.65
CA GLU A 229 -22.82 19.68 -28.46
C GLU A 229 -21.29 19.76 -28.39
N GLN A 230 -20.69 20.77 -29.03
CA GLN A 230 -19.23 20.97 -29.07
C GLN A 230 -18.71 21.75 -27.86
N ARG A 231 -19.59 22.39 -27.07
CA ARG A 231 -19.18 23.26 -25.95
C ARG A 231 -18.44 22.51 -24.84
N ARG A 232 -18.64 21.20 -24.75
CA ARG A 232 -17.98 20.32 -23.77
C ARG A 232 -16.77 19.59 -24.36
N GLU A 233 -16.29 19.99 -25.54
CA GLU A 233 -15.05 19.46 -26.10
C GLU A 233 -13.83 20.14 -25.45
N GLU A 234 -12.80 19.34 -25.13
CA GLU A 234 -11.54 19.83 -24.53
C GLU A 234 -10.94 20.99 -25.36
N GLU A 235 -10.88 20.84 -26.69
CA GLU A 235 -10.27 21.83 -27.58
C GLU A 235 -10.99 23.17 -27.54
N VAL A 236 -12.33 23.17 -27.46
CA VAL A 236 -13.17 24.37 -27.41
C VAL A 236 -12.95 25.11 -26.09
N LEU A 237 -12.95 24.39 -24.98
CA LEU A 237 -12.75 24.97 -23.65
C LEU A 237 -11.34 25.53 -23.47
N LEU A 238 -10.32 24.80 -23.93
CA LEU A 238 -8.94 25.28 -23.92
C LEU A 238 -8.76 26.51 -24.80
N HIS A 239 -9.41 26.56 -25.96
CA HIS A 239 -9.35 27.72 -26.84
C HIS A 239 -10.00 28.96 -26.19
N TYR A 240 -11.15 28.79 -25.54
CA TYR A 240 -11.79 29.86 -24.78
C TYR A 240 -10.88 30.41 -23.68
N LEU A 241 -10.35 29.53 -22.81
CA LEU A 241 -9.45 29.92 -21.71
C LEU A 241 -8.17 30.60 -22.22
N HIS A 242 -7.65 30.16 -23.36
CA HIS A 242 -6.50 30.79 -23.99
C HIS A 242 -6.82 32.20 -24.50
N ASN A 243 -8.02 32.43 -25.03
CA ASN A 243 -8.44 33.75 -25.50
C ASN A 243 -8.69 34.71 -24.33
N GLU A 244 -9.37 34.26 -23.27
CA GLU A 244 -9.58 35.05 -22.05
C GLU A 244 -8.25 35.49 -21.42
N SER A 245 -7.27 34.59 -21.33
CA SER A 245 -5.95 34.92 -20.77
C SER A 245 -5.16 36.00 -21.53
N ARG A 246 -5.57 36.35 -22.76
CA ARG A 246 -4.95 37.41 -23.58
C ARG A 246 -5.65 38.76 -23.46
N HIS A 247 -6.85 38.82 -22.87
CA HIS A 247 -7.60 40.07 -22.75
C HIS A 247 -7.07 40.90 -21.58
N ALA A 248 -6.75 42.18 -21.84
CA ALA A 248 -6.28 43.12 -20.82
C ALA A 248 -7.31 43.42 -19.70
N LYS A 249 -8.59 43.07 -19.93
CA LYS A 249 -9.69 43.08 -18.95
C LYS A 249 -10.37 41.71 -18.94
N SER A 250 -9.59 40.65 -18.76
CA SER A 250 -10.11 39.30 -18.56
C SER A 250 -11.04 39.27 -17.35
N LEU A 251 -12.13 38.51 -17.45
CA LEU A 251 -13.02 38.23 -16.31
C LEU A 251 -12.49 37.10 -15.42
N ILE A 252 -11.49 36.37 -15.90
CA ILE A 252 -10.86 35.22 -15.24
C ILE A 252 -9.39 35.59 -14.98
N SER A 253 -8.92 35.42 -13.75
CA SER A 253 -7.51 35.58 -13.40
C SER A 253 -6.64 34.49 -14.04
N GLN A 254 -5.32 34.68 -14.04
CA GLN A 254 -4.42 33.66 -14.59
C GLN A 254 -4.47 32.35 -13.79
N GLU A 255 -4.59 32.45 -12.47
CA GLU A 255 -4.69 31.30 -11.55
C GLU A 255 -5.97 30.50 -11.81
N GLU A 256 -7.12 31.17 -11.85
CA GLU A 256 -8.40 30.54 -12.19
C GLU A 256 -8.38 29.91 -13.60
N ALA A 257 -7.71 30.54 -14.57
CA ALA A 257 -7.56 29.98 -15.91
C ALA A 257 -6.69 28.71 -15.93
N GLU A 258 -5.68 28.63 -15.06
CA GLU A 258 -4.86 27.42 -14.89
C GLU A 258 -5.66 26.31 -14.21
N ASP A 259 -6.45 26.63 -13.19
CA ASP A 259 -7.36 25.68 -12.54
C ASP A 259 -8.40 25.13 -13.50
N PHE A 260 -9.07 26.01 -14.28
CA PHE A 260 -10.00 25.56 -15.31
C PHE A 260 -9.35 24.67 -16.36
N ARG A 261 -8.09 24.93 -16.77
CA ARG A 261 -7.37 24.02 -17.68
C ARG A 261 -7.18 22.65 -17.06
N GLN A 262 -6.87 22.57 -15.76
CA GLN A 262 -6.75 21.29 -15.07
C GLN A 262 -8.08 20.54 -15.02
N LEU A 263 -9.17 21.24 -14.69
CA LEU A 263 -10.53 20.70 -14.66
C LEU A 263 -10.95 20.19 -16.04
N VAL A 264 -10.72 20.97 -17.11
CA VAL A 264 -11.04 20.58 -18.50
C VAL A 264 -10.34 19.28 -18.88
N ARG A 265 -9.05 19.16 -18.53
CA ARG A 265 -8.29 17.93 -18.80
C ARG A 265 -8.82 16.73 -17.99
N LYS A 266 -9.25 16.92 -16.74
CA LYS A 266 -9.87 15.87 -15.90
C LYS A 266 -11.22 15.41 -16.49
N ALA A 267 -12.09 16.37 -16.80
CA ALA A 267 -13.47 16.16 -17.23
C ALA A 267 -13.58 15.64 -18.67
N TYR A 268 -12.94 16.33 -19.62
CA TYR A 268 -13.19 16.17 -21.06
C TYR A 268 -11.96 15.76 -21.88
N GLY A 269 -10.77 15.85 -21.30
CA GLY A 269 -9.52 15.53 -21.98
C GLY A 269 -9.00 14.12 -21.72
N LYS A 270 -7.69 14.02 -21.43
CA LYS A 270 -7.00 12.75 -21.14
C LYS A 270 -7.46 12.05 -19.85
N GLY A 271 -8.35 12.66 -19.08
CA GLY A 271 -8.92 12.11 -17.86
C GLY A 271 -8.02 12.28 -16.65
N VAL A 272 -8.46 11.74 -15.51
CA VAL A 272 -7.75 11.83 -14.23
C VAL A 272 -6.56 10.87 -14.21
N TYR A 273 -5.37 11.42 -13.97
CA TYR A 273 -4.13 10.68 -13.78
C TYR A 273 -3.99 10.25 -12.33
N GLN A 274 -3.15 9.24 -12.12
CA GLN A 274 -2.91 8.75 -10.77
C GLN A 274 -2.17 9.78 -9.88
N SER A 275 -1.33 10.61 -10.49
CA SER A 275 -0.70 11.74 -9.80
C SER A 275 -1.72 12.74 -9.27
N ASP A 276 -2.87 12.91 -9.94
CA ASP A 276 -3.92 13.81 -9.46
C ASP A 276 -4.50 13.31 -8.14
N ILE A 277 -4.78 12.01 -8.03
CA ILE A 277 -5.25 11.38 -6.78
C ILE A 277 -4.23 11.59 -5.66
N LEU A 278 -2.94 11.40 -5.95
CA LEU A 278 -1.89 11.59 -4.94
C LEU A 278 -1.75 13.05 -4.53
N THR A 279 -1.80 13.99 -5.48
CA THR A 279 -1.77 15.42 -5.20
C THR A 279 -2.95 15.82 -4.33
N GLU A 280 -4.14 15.28 -4.59
CA GLU A 280 -5.34 15.56 -3.81
C GLU A 280 -5.23 15.04 -2.37
N ILE A 281 -4.79 13.79 -2.19
CA ILE A 281 -4.67 13.16 -0.87
C ILE A 281 -3.53 13.77 -0.05
N PHE A 282 -2.41 14.12 -0.70
CA PHE A 282 -1.17 14.54 -0.06
C PHE A 282 -0.77 15.98 -0.37
N ALA A 283 -1.72 16.85 -0.77
CA ALA A 283 -1.43 18.22 -1.24
C ALA A 283 -0.48 18.97 -0.29
N ALA A 284 -0.80 18.96 1.00
CA ALA A 284 -0.02 19.54 2.09
C ALA A 284 1.42 19.02 2.26
N ALA A 285 1.75 17.86 1.70
CA ALA A 285 3.07 17.26 1.78
C ALA A 285 3.90 17.41 0.49
N MET A 286 3.26 17.83 -0.60
CA MET A 286 3.93 18.02 -1.88
C MET A 286 4.69 19.35 -1.88
N PRO A 287 5.96 19.39 -2.33
CA PRO A 287 6.72 20.62 -2.37
C PRO A 287 6.12 21.60 -3.39
N SER A 288 5.83 22.84 -2.98
CA SER A 288 5.52 23.92 -3.93
C SER A 288 6.79 24.42 -4.62
N GLU A 289 6.67 24.98 -5.83
CA GLU A 289 7.82 25.53 -6.58
C GLU A 289 8.57 26.63 -5.80
N ALA A 290 7.90 27.29 -4.84
CA ALA A 290 8.45 28.43 -4.12
C ALA A 290 9.16 28.09 -2.79
N GLU A 291 9.04 26.87 -2.23
CA GLU A 291 9.42 26.68 -0.81
C GLU A 291 10.33 25.50 -0.44
N ARG A 292 11.35 25.85 0.37
CA ARG A 292 12.12 24.97 1.27
C ARG A 292 11.25 24.23 2.31
N LYS A 293 9.92 24.46 2.37
CA LYS A 293 8.97 23.86 3.34
C LYS A 293 8.62 22.39 3.06
N GLY A 294 8.76 21.90 1.81
CA GLY A 294 8.42 20.51 1.47
C GLY A 294 9.23 19.43 2.22
N ARG A 295 10.44 19.76 2.73
CA ARG A 295 11.19 18.84 3.62
C ARG A 295 10.53 18.70 4.99
N TYR A 296 10.07 19.82 5.57
CA TYR A 296 9.43 19.83 6.89
C TYR A 296 8.06 19.14 6.89
N GLN A 297 7.29 19.27 5.80
CA GLN A 297 6.01 18.57 5.67
C GLN A 297 6.19 17.07 5.44
N LYS A 298 7.19 16.65 4.65
CA LYS A 298 7.57 15.24 4.53
C LYS A 298 7.94 14.63 5.89
N ASP A 299 8.79 15.30 6.67
CA ASP A 299 9.15 14.84 8.02
C ASP A 299 7.92 14.77 8.94
N ARG A 300 6.96 15.70 8.81
CA ARG A 300 5.67 15.65 9.54
C ARG A 300 4.83 14.44 9.16
N VAL A 301 4.71 14.12 7.88
CA VAL A 301 3.92 12.97 7.41
C VAL A 301 4.53 11.66 7.93
N GLU A 302 5.86 11.54 7.88
CA GLU A 302 6.60 10.42 8.51
C GLU A 302 6.40 10.40 10.04
N HIS A 303 6.38 11.56 10.70
CA HIS A 303 6.05 11.73 12.12
C HIS A 303 4.58 11.52 12.48
N MET A 304 3.67 11.52 11.51
CA MET A 304 2.29 11.04 11.70
C MET A 304 2.18 9.55 11.41
N GLY A 305 3.08 8.98 10.61
CA GLY A 305 3.09 7.54 10.30
C GLY A 305 2.26 7.23 9.07
N ILE A 306 2.08 8.23 8.22
CA ILE A 306 1.52 8.10 6.89
C ILE A 306 2.71 7.96 5.93
N ARG A 307 2.67 6.98 5.03
CA ARG A 307 3.72 6.80 4.03
C ARG A 307 3.41 7.63 2.79
N LEU A 308 4.28 8.56 2.44
CA LEU A 308 4.18 9.26 1.16
C LEU A 308 4.54 8.32 0.00
N ILE A 309 3.62 8.22 -0.95
CA ILE A 309 3.76 7.39 -2.14
C ILE A 309 4.42 8.23 -3.24
N SER A 310 5.59 7.80 -3.71
CA SER A 310 6.25 8.45 -4.86
C SER A 310 5.71 7.92 -6.20
N ASP A 311 5.77 8.73 -7.26
CA ASP A 311 5.39 8.31 -8.62
C ASP A 311 6.10 7.03 -9.07
N LYS A 312 7.39 6.91 -8.72
CA LYS A 312 8.18 5.72 -9.02
C LYS A 312 7.62 4.49 -8.32
N TYR A 313 7.40 4.59 -7.01
CA TYR A 313 6.89 3.47 -6.21
C TYR A 313 5.49 3.04 -6.70
N LEU A 314 4.62 4.01 -6.99
CA LEU A 314 3.32 3.78 -7.59
C LEU A 314 3.41 3.09 -8.96
N SER A 315 4.31 3.56 -9.83
CA SER A 315 4.54 2.93 -11.14
C SER A 315 4.99 1.47 -10.98
N ASP A 316 5.86 1.20 -10.00
CA ASP A 316 6.29 -0.16 -9.67
C ASP A 316 5.11 -1.02 -9.15
N LEU A 317 4.20 -0.48 -8.32
CA LEU A 317 2.97 -1.15 -7.87
C LEU A 317 2.03 -1.52 -9.04
N LEU A 318 1.75 -0.56 -9.93
CA LEU A 318 0.88 -0.76 -11.09
C LEU A 318 1.44 -1.78 -12.09
N HIS A 319 2.76 -1.97 -12.06
CA HIS A 319 3.45 -2.90 -12.94
C HIS A 319 4.02 -4.11 -12.22
N ILE A 320 3.53 -4.45 -11.01
CA ILE A 320 3.99 -5.59 -10.21
C ILE A 320 4.12 -6.86 -11.05
N ALA A 321 3.13 -7.17 -11.89
CA ALA A 321 3.16 -8.34 -12.76
C ALA A 321 4.42 -8.40 -13.63
N ARG A 322 4.73 -7.30 -14.32
CA ARG A 322 5.92 -7.17 -15.16
C ARG A 322 7.20 -7.17 -14.33
N GLN A 323 7.19 -6.55 -13.15
CA GLN A 323 8.38 -6.52 -12.28
C GLN A 323 8.73 -7.91 -11.74
N LYS A 324 7.73 -8.70 -11.33
CA LYS A 324 7.91 -10.06 -10.84
C LYS A 324 8.32 -11.04 -11.94
N GLU A 325 7.72 -10.92 -13.13
CA GLU A 325 8.15 -11.71 -14.30
C GLU A 325 9.62 -11.44 -14.66
N ARG A 326 10.03 -10.16 -14.65
CA ARG A 326 11.44 -9.78 -14.85
C ARG A 326 12.35 -10.34 -13.77
N GLU A 327 11.92 -10.34 -12.52
CA GLU A 327 12.68 -10.95 -11.42
C GLU A 327 12.92 -12.44 -11.66
N ILE A 328 11.85 -13.20 -11.98
CA ILE A 328 11.93 -14.64 -12.26
C ILE A 328 12.86 -14.93 -13.44
N ASN A 329 12.72 -14.17 -14.54
CA ASN A 329 13.60 -14.32 -15.70
C ASN A 329 15.07 -14.02 -15.37
N LEU A 330 15.35 -13.02 -14.52
CA LEU A 330 16.71 -12.74 -14.07
C LEU A 330 17.27 -13.83 -13.15
N ILE A 331 16.43 -14.44 -12.31
CA ILE A 331 16.83 -15.57 -11.44
C ILE A 331 17.25 -16.76 -12.32
N GLN A 332 16.47 -17.06 -13.35
CA GLN A 332 16.80 -18.12 -14.32
C GLN A 332 18.12 -17.86 -15.03
N GLN A 333 18.30 -16.65 -15.58
CA GLN A 333 19.54 -16.25 -16.23
C GLN A 333 20.73 -16.38 -15.27
N PHE A 334 20.57 -15.96 -14.01
CA PHE A 334 21.61 -16.07 -13.00
C PHE A 334 22.08 -17.51 -12.81
N TYR A 335 21.18 -18.48 -12.66
CA TYR A 335 21.58 -19.86 -12.43
C TYR A 335 22.10 -20.59 -13.69
N ARG A 336 21.78 -20.12 -14.89
CA ARG A 336 22.27 -20.69 -16.16
C ARG A 336 23.56 -20.05 -16.67
N SER A 337 23.85 -18.82 -16.27
CA SER A 337 25.04 -18.09 -16.72
C SER A 337 26.33 -18.59 -16.05
N PRO A 338 27.49 -18.50 -16.74
CA PRO A 338 28.80 -18.71 -16.14
C PRO A 338 29.09 -17.75 -14.98
N GLN A 339 30.04 -18.12 -14.12
CA GLN A 339 30.33 -17.42 -12.86
C GLN A 339 30.72 -15.92 -13.06
N GLU A 340 31.37 -15.58 -14.18
CA GLU A 340 31.73 -14.20 -14.51
C GLU A 340 30.49 -13.32 -14.77
N GLU A 341 29.48 -13.86 -15.45
CA GLU A 341 28.23 -13.15 -15.74
C GLU A 341 27.29 -13.10 -14.53
N GLN A 342 27.33 -14.12 -13.67
CA GLN A 342 26.55 -14.17 -12.42
C GLN A 342 26.79 -12.95 -11.55
N THR A 343 28.02 -12.43 -11.50
CA THR A 343 28.32 -11.23 -10.71
C THR A 343 27.55 -10.00 -11.21
N LYS A 344 27.44 -9.83 -12.55
CA LYS A 344 26.66 -8.74 -13.16
C LYS A 344 25.15 -8.96 -12.95
N LEU A 345 24.68 -10.19 -13.11
CA LEU A 345 23.27 -10.55 -12.91
C LEU A 345 22.84 -10.40 -11.45
N LYS A 346 23.72 -10.68 -10.48
CA LYS A 346 23.47 -10.46 -9.05
C LYS A 346 23.18 -8.99 -8.73
N VAL A 347 23.92 -8.06 -9.36
CA VAL A 347 23.67 -6.62 -9.23
C VAL A 347 22.31 -6.25 -9.85
N LYS A 348 22.01 -6.74 -11.06
CA LYS A 348 20.71 -6.52 -11.71
C LYS A 348 19.55 -7.07 -10.87
N LEU A 349 19.68 -8.27 -10.32
CA LEU A 349 18.72 -8.90 -9.43
C LEU A 349 18.47 -8.06 -8.18
N ARG A 350 19.53 -7.54 -7.56
CA ARG A 350 19.38 -6.64 -6.39
C ARG A 350 18.55 -5.40 -6.74
N HIS A 351 18.79 -4.79 -7.89
CA HIS A 351 17.99 -3.63 -8.33
C HIS A 351 16.57 -4.00 -8.74
N GLN A 352 16.36 -5.18 -9.33
CA GLN A 352 15.03 -5.65 -9.70
C GLN A 352 14.19 -5.97 -8.45
N LYS A 353 14.78 -6.61 -7.44
CA LYS A 353 14.15 -6.88 -6.15
C LYS A 353 13.66 -5.61 -5.45
N GLN A 354 14.39 -4.51 -5.60
CA GLN A 354 13.98 -3.20 -5.06
C GLN A 354 12.71 -2.62 -5.73
N ARG A 355 12.33 -3.12 -6.91
CA ARG A 355 11.11 -2.73 -7.64
C ARG A 355 9.96 -3.72 -7.45
N CYS A 356 10.24 -4.87 -6.84
CA CYS A 356 9.28 -5.96 -6.68
C CYS A 356 8.57 -5.80 -5.33
N HIS A 357 7.61 -4.88 -5.30
CA HIS A 357 6.80 -4.59 -4.12
C HIS A 357 5.64 -5.58 -3.97
N ILE A 358 5.10 -5.63 -2.76
CA ILE A 358 3.77 -6.16 -2.48
C ILE A 358 2.87 -4.95 -2.16
N ILE A 359 1.58 -5.05 -2.48
CA ILE A 359 0.61 -4.05 -2.05
C ILE A 359 0.33 -4.30 -0.57
N GLU A 360 0.52 -3.27 0.23
CA GLU A 360 0.40 -3.30 1.68
C GLU A 360 -0.81 -2.51 2.13
N ARG A 361 -1.15 -2.67 3.41
CA ARG A 361 -2.24 -1.94 4.04
C ARG A 361 -2.04 -0.42 3.96
N GLU A 362 -0.80 0.03 4.13
CA GLU A 362 -0.40 1.45 3.99
C GLU A 362 -0.62 2.02 2.58
N ASP A 363 -0.69 1.18 1.54
CA ASP A 363 -0.98 1.61 0.16
C ASP A 363 -2.48 1.78 -0.09
N LEU A 364 -3.30 0.99 0.60
CA LEU A 364 -4.75 0.98 0.43
C LEU A 364 -5.45 2.02 1.29
N LEU A 365 -5.00 2.18 2.55
CA LEU A 365 -5.71 2.98 3.55
C LEU A 365 -5.91 4.45 3.17
N PRO A 366 -4.90 5.19 2.63
CA PRO A 366 -5.12 6.57 2.20
C PRO A 366 -6.16 6.68 1.07
N LEU A 367 -6.13 5.73 0.12
CA LEU A 367 -7.07 5.71 -1.01
C LEU A 367 -8.49 5.38 -0.53
N LEU A 368 -8.64 4.39 0.35
CA LEU A 368 -9.92 3.98 0.92
C LEU A 368 -10.52 5.07 1.83
N HIS A 369 -9.68 5.75 2.60
CA HIS A 369 -10.10 6.87 3.43
C HIS A 369 -10.69 8.00 2.59
N TYR A 370 -9.95 8.44 1.56
CA TYR A 370 -10.42 9.47 0.63
C TYR A 370 -11.69 9.05 -0.13
N LEU A 371 -11.73 7.80 -0.64
CA LEU A 371 -12.90 7.26 -1.33
C LEU A 371 -14.13 7.21 -0.42
N ALA A 372 -13.96 6.82 0.85
CA ALA A 372 -15.06 6.75 1.81
C ALA A 372 -15.64 8.13 2.09
N GLN A 373 -14.79 9.14 2.27
CA GLN A 373 -15.23 10.52 2.47
C GLN A 373 -16.06 11.02 1.29
N LYS A 374 -15.55 10.86 0.07
CA LYS A 374 -16.27 11.27 -1.15
C LYS A 374 -17.62 10.58 -1.30
N LYS A 375 -17.65 9.26 -1.18
CA LYS A 375 -18.91 8.50 -1.30
C LYS A 375 -19.91 8.82 -0.20
N TYR A 376 -19.43 9.09 1.01
CA TYR A 376 -20.32 9.47 2.10
C TYR A 376 -20.89 10.87 1.89
N THR A 377 -20.09 11.83 1.42
CA THR A 377 -20.57 13.17 1.03
C THR A 377 -21.66 13.07 -0.05
N MET A 378 -21.43 12.30 -1.11
CA MET A 378 -22.45 12.09 -2.15
C MET A 378 -23.72 11.48 -1.58
N LYS A 379 -23.60 10.49 -0.68
CA LYS A 379 -24.74 9.85 -0.05
C LYS A 379 -25.59 10.86 0.74
N ILE A 380 -24.96 11.70 1.57
CA ILE A 380 -25.70 12.68 2.37
C ILE A 380 -26.30 13.79 1.50
N ASP A 381 -25.66 14.17 0.40
CA ASP A 381 -26.20 15.13 -0.57
C ASP A 381 -27.43 14.55 -1.29
N GLU A 382 -27.37 13.28 -1.72
CA GLU A 382 -28.50 12.57 -2.36
C GLU A 382 -29.69 12.36 -1.42
N GLU A 383 -29.42 12.09 -0.14
CA GLU A 383 -30.46 11.87 0.88
C GLU A 383 -30.97 13.18 1.52
N GLU A 384 -30.43 14.34 1.11
CA GLU A 384 -30.64 15.65 1.76
C GLU A 384 -30.44 15.58 3.29
N ALA A 385 -29.51 14.73 3.72
CA ALA A 385 -29.21 14.46 5.12
C ALA A 385 -28.06 15.33 5.62
N GLY A 386 -28.08 15.65 6.92
CA GLY A 386 -26.94 16.32 7.56
C GLY A 386 -25.80 15.33 7.85
N TYR A 387 -24.56 15.82 7.86
CA TYR A 387 -23.41 15.04 8.28
C TYR A 387 -23.61 14.47 9.70
N GLN A 388 -23.41 13.16 9.84
CA GLN A 388 -23.35 12.47 11.13
C GLN A 388 -22.03 11.72 11.27
N LYS A 389 -21.28 12.04 12.32
CA LYS A 389 -19.97 11.44 12.60
C LYS A 389 -20.01 9.92 12.74
N GLU A 390 -20.93 9.40 13.55
CA GLU A 390 -21.00 7.95 13.82
C GLU A 390 -21.31 7.15 12.55
N GLU A 391 -22.18 7.69 11.70
CA GLU A 391 -22.51 7.08 10.42
C GLU A 391 -21.33 7.15 9.43
N ALA A 392 -20.65 8.29 9.33
CA ALA A 392 -19.46 8.45 8.50
C ALA A 392 -18.33 7.47 8.89
N VAL A 393 -18.07 7.35 10.20
CA VAL A 393 -17.08 6.40 10.73
C VAL A 393 -17.50 4.97 10.42
N THR A 394 -18.78 4.63 10.60
CA THR A 394 -19.31 3.29 10.32
C THR A 394 -19.17 2.96 8.83
N TYR A 395 -19.48 3.92 7.95
CA TYR A 395 -19.31 3.79 6.51
C TYR A 395 -17.86 3.49 6.13
N PHE A 396 -16.92 4.31 6.62
CA PHE A 396 -15.49 4.12 6.38
C PHE A 396 -14.98 2.76 6.90
N VAL A 397 -15.36 2.38 8.12
CA VAL A 397 -14.94 1.12 8.74
C VAL A 397 -15.44 -0.08 7.94
N ASN A 398 -16.73 -0.09 7.58
CA ASN A 398 -17.33 -1.21 6.85
C ASN A 398 -16.72 -1.35 5.45
N MET A 399 -16.60 -0.25 4.71
CA MET A 399 -16.01 -0.25 3.38
C MET A 399 -14.55 -0.72 3.42
N THR A 400 -13.77 -0.19 4.36
CA THR A 400 -12.34 -0.51 4.48
C THR A 400 -12.12 -1.95 4.92
N ASN A 401 -12.83 -2.43 5.94
CA ASN A 401 -12.66 -3.79 6.44
C ASN A 401 -13.07 -4.85 5.41
N THR A 402 -14.09 -4.56 4.59
CA THR A 402 -14.47 -5.43 3.46
C THR A 402 -13.31 -5.64 2.49
N VAL A 403 -12.60 -4.56 2.13
CA VAL A 403 -11.45 -4.63 1.22
C VAL A 403 -10.25 -5.31 1.90
N LEU A 404 -9.95 -4.96 3.15
CA LEU A 404 -8.83 -5.54 3.89
C LEU A 404 -9.00 -7.06 4.10
N GLU A 405 -10.22 -7.51 4.42
CA GLU A 405 -10.54 -8.94 4.55
C GLU A 405 -10.33 -9.67 3.22
N ALA A 406 -10.85 -9.12 2.11
CA ALA A 406 -10.65 -9.69 0.77
C ALA A 406 -9.16 -9.75 0.36
N CYS A 407 -8.34 -8.88 0.96
CA CYS A 407 -6.89 -8.81 0.74
C CYS A 407 -6.06 -9.60 1.78
N GLN A 408 -6.71 -10.33 2.70
CA GLN A 408 -6.07 -11.07 3.80
C GLN A 408 -5.17 -10.19 4.69
N MET A 409 -5.61 -8.96 4.94
CA MET A 409 -4.96 -7.99 5.82
C MET A 409 -5.77 -7.82 7.11
N GLU A 410 -5.12 -7.30 8.16
CA GLU A 410 -5.78 -7.04 9.45
C GLU A 410 -6.81 -5.91 9.31
N PRO A 411 -8.00 -6.02 9.92
CA PRO A 411 -9.01 -4.96 9.91
C PRO A 411 -8.51 -3.67 10.58
N LEU A 412 -9.27 -2.58 10.43
CA LEU A 412 -9.03 -1.33 11.15
C LEU A 412 -9.09 -1.55 12.66
N ASP A 413 -8.05 -1.11 13.34
CA ASP A 413 -7.93 -1.14 14.79
C ASP A 413 -7.23 0.13 15.28
N ARG A 414 -7.87 0.83 16.23
CA ARG A 414 -7.35 2.05 16.87
C ARG A 414 -6.01 1.86 17.59
N HIS A 415 -5.62 0.62 17.86
CA HIS A 415 -4.29 0.31 18.39
C HIS A 415 -3.17 0.61 17.38
N TYR A 416 -3.46 0.55 16.09
CA TYR A 416 -2.51 0.89 15.03
C TYR A 416 -2.50 2.39 14.75
N ARG A 417 -1.30 2.91 14.48
CA ARG A 417 -1.05 4.34 14.37
C ARG A 417 -1.83 5.00 13.26
N LEU A 418 -1.72 4.46 12.05
CA LEU A 418 -2.38 5.00 10.87
C LEU A 418 -3.90 4.98 11.03
N ASP A 419 -4.43 3.87 11.53
CA ASP A 419 -5.86 3.66 11.75
C ASP A 419 -6.42 4.66 12.75
N SER A 420 -5.75 4.84 13.90
CA SER A 420 -6.17 5.82 14.89
C SER A 420 -6.21 7.22 14.30
N ILE A 421 -5.29 7.55 13.39
CA ILE A 421 -5.25 8.87 12.73
C ILE A 421 -6.41 9.01 11.76
N LEU A 422 -6.59 8.04 10.86
CA LEU A 422 -7.68 8.06 9.87
C LEU A 422 -9.06 8.05 10.55
N LEU A 423 -9.25 7.25 11.60
CA LEU A 423 -10.50 7.25 12.38
C LEU A 423 -10.72 8.56 13.13
N SER A 424 -9.65 9.23 13.57
CA SER A 424 -9.75 10.54 14.22
C SER A 424 -10.01 11.70 13.25
N SER A 425 -9.93 11.48 11.94
CA SER A 425 -10.22 12.52 10.94
C SER A 425 -11.71 12.89 10.87
N PHE A 426 -12.60 11.99 11.32
CA PHE A 426 -14.03 12.21 11.39
C PHE A 426 -14.36 12.97 12.68
N GLN A 427 -14.57 14.29 12.59
CA GLN A 427 -14.92 15.17 13.70
C GLN A 427 -16.44 15.26 13.87
N GLU A 428 -16.90 15.98 14.89
CA GLU A 428 -18.35 16.18 15.13
C GLU A 428 -19.03 16.97 14.02
N GLU A 429 -18.33 17.93 13.43
CA GLU A 429 -18.91 18.86 12.44
C GLU A 429 -18.48 18.56 11.00
N GLU A 430 -17.33 17.92 10.80
CA GLU A 430 -16.75 17.71 9.47
C GLU A 430 -15.85 16.46 9.38
N MET A 431 -15.47 16.12 8.15
CA MET A 431 -14.47 15.10 7.86
C MET A 431 -13.18 15.77 7.38
N LEU A 432 -12.09 15.62 8.13
CA LEU A 432 -10.78 16.16 7.75
C LEU A 432 -10.12 15.27 6.70
N SER A 433 -9.58 15.88 5.65
CA SER A 433 -8.75 15.17 4.68
C SER A 433 -7.37 14.82 5.28
N ILE A 434 -6.64 13.92 4.62
CA ILE A 434 -5.24 13.65 4.98
C ILE A 434 -4.39 14.92 4.86
N SER A 435 -4.69 15.79 3.87
CA SER A 435 -4.04 17.08 3.71
C SER A 435 -4.24 17.97 4.93
N ASP A 436 -5.49 18.13 5.41
CA ASP A 436 -5.82 18.94 6.58
C ASP A 436 -5.08 18.47 7.83
N MET A 437 -5.00 17.14 8.00
CA MET A 437 -4.24 16.52 9.09
C MET A 437 -2.74 16.82 9.01
N ILE A 438 -2.16 16.92 7.81
CA ILE A 438 -0.73 17.25 7.60
C ILE A 438 -0.44 18.72 7.89
N GLU A 439 -1.31 19.62 7.45
CA GLU A 439 -1.08 21.07 7.59
C GLU A 439 -1.12 21.50 9.04
N GLY A 440 -2.09 20.98 9.80
CA GLY A 440 -2.17 21.13 11.25
C GLY A 440 -1.69 22.50 11.74
N LYS A 441 -2.42 23.57 11.40
CA LYS A 441 -2.75 24.52 12.46
C LYS A 441 -3.85 23.86 13.30
N PRO A 442 -3.78 24.02 14.63
CA PRO A 442 -4.67 23.36 15.58
C PRO A 442 -6.14 23.67 15.35
#